data_AF-A0A955LER9-F1
#
_entry.id   AF-A0A955LER9-F1
#
_cell.length_a   1.000
_cell.length_b   1.000
_cell.length_c   1.000
_cell.angle_alpha   90.00
_cell.angle_beta   90.00
_cell.angle_gamma   90.00
#
_symmetry.space_group_name_H-M   'P 1'
#
loop_
_entity.id
_entity.type
_entity.pdbx_description
1 polymer ?
#
loop_
_entity_poly.entity_id
_entity_poly.type
_entity_poly.pdbx_seq_one_letter_code
_entity_poly.pdbx_strand_id
1 'polypeptide(L)'
;MKYVDSLYRAQKTKSRKFSLFLLAGVAVCIFALSWSGSVFGSDLNDLKNLRDLIPDGHYLVLFQNNSELRPSGGFIGSFATIDVKDLQVSDIQVDTNIYKRDLAFELNNFIEVPDPLKPIVDGNSWTMRDSNWDLDFRDSAQRVSWFYQQEGGETVDGVIALNATVLVDFLELTGPVDFSGQAIESATALDFLHNQIERQYYLQEENRQNNEPKSVLRELLPALISKAKLPYNLPKLMSLVSQELREKHIQLFSFDPVIEKQILENDWAGDIKETDKDYLSINNASIGGQKSSLNVLQDVKLDINQSGSSLAHSLLIRRTHFGDGQWPDYINKNYTRVVLPLSATKLEVKSGQQEIDFSQEIERGKLVVGFRFDVEPASVGEVSIKYLTPSYAQYELIYQKQSGVLTDQLEVSYLKKNLFAGKLTTDLVIR
;
A
#
# COMPACT_ATOMS: atom_id res chain seq x y z
N MET A 1 16.88 -27.46 35.18
CA MET A 1 17.07 -28.30 33.98
C MET A 1 16.40 -29.69 34.07
N LYS A 2 15.25 -29.84 34.77
CA LYS A 2 14.36 -31.03 34.71
C LYS A 2 12.89 -30.63 34.99
N TYR A 3 12.46 -29.50 34.44
CA TYR A 3 11.08 -29.01 34.58
C TYR A 3 10.51 -28.46 33.25
N VAL A 4 11.23 -28.67 32.14
CA VAL A 4 10.92 -28.12 30.81
C VAL A 4 10.43 -29.21 29.83
N ASP A 5 10.65 -30.50 30.14
CA ASP A 5 10.28 -31.60 29.21
C ASP A 5 8.87 -32.18 29.38
N SER A 6 8.11 -31.78 30.42
CA SER A 6 6.78 -32.36 30.69
C SER A 6 5.61 -31.58 30.08
N LEU A 7 5.82 -30.38 29.55
CA LEU A 7 4.78 -29.58 28.89
C LEU A 7 4.73 -29.78 27.37
N TYR A 8 5.67 -30.53 26.79
CA TYR A 8 5.75 -30.76 25.34
C TYR A 8 4.96 -32.00 24.83
N ARG A 9 4.25 -32.71 25.71
CA ARG A 9 3.61 -34.01 25.37
C ARG A 9 2.13 -34.17 25.66
N ALA A 10 1.38 -33.11 25.89
CA ALA A 10 -0.07 -33.22 26.06
C ALA A 10 -0.83 -32.04 25.47
N GLN A 11 -1.10 -32.09 24.16
CA GLN A 11 -2.41 -31.72 23.59
C GLN A 11 -2.44 -32.07 22.09
N LYS A 12 -2.60 -33.37 21.83
CA LYS A 12 -3.09 -33.87 20.54
C LYS A 12 -4.49 -34.41 20.79
N THR A 13 -5.50 -33.54 20.69
CA THR A 13 -6.91 -33.96 20.63
C THR A 13 -7.73 -33.00 19.78
N LYS A 14 -8.10 -33.51 18.59
CA LYS A 14 -9.30 -33.18 17.81
C LYS A 14 -9.58 -31.69 17.57
N SER A 15 -8.98 -31.13 16.52
CA SER A 15 -9.64 -30.05 15.79
C SER A 15 -10.78 -30.67 14.96
N ARG A 16 -12.02 -30.43 15.41
CA ARG A 16 -13.21 -30.60 14.58
C ARG A 16 -13.06 -29.65 13.39
N LYS A 17 -13.41 -30.15 12.19
CA LYS A 17 -13.62 -29.36 10.97
C LYS A 17 -14.35 -28.06 11.28
N PHE A 18 -13.63 -26.95 11.23
CA PHE A 18 -14.17 -25.59 11.24
C PHE A 18 -13.32 -24.83 10.23
N SER A 19 -13.81 -24.82 9.00
CA SER A 19 -13.31 -24.01 7.89
C SER A 19 -13.60 -22.55 8.19
N LEU A 20 -12.58 -21.80 8.63
CA LEU A 20 -12.63 -20.36 8.88
C LEU A 20 -11.94 -19.63 7.71
N PHE A 21 -12.69 -18.75 7.08
CA PHE A 21 -12.35 -17.93 5.90
C PHE A 21 -12.07 -16.50 6.35
N LEU A 22 -11.16 -15.67 5.75
CA LEU A 22 -10.70 -14.24 6.01
C LEU A 22 -10.74 -13.42 4.72
N LEU A 23 -10.60 -12.08 4.84
CA LEU A 23 -10.24 -11.00 3.88
C LEU A 23 -11.42 -10.14 3.39
N ALA A 24 -11.79 -9.09 4.12
CA ALA A 24 -12.89 -8.18 3.80
C ALA A 24 -12.84 -7.54 2.39
N GLY A 25 -11.65 -7.34 1.81
CA GLY A 25 -11.47 -6.92 0.42
C GLY A 25 -11.22 -8.09 -0.51
N VAL A 26 -9.99 -8.64 -0.50
CA VAL A 26 -9.57 -9.58 -1.54
C VAL A 26 -10.22 -10.95 -1.46
N ALA A 27 -10.22 -11.68 -0.33
CA ALA A 27 -10.92 -12.95 -0.36
C ALA A 27 -12.42 -12.81 -0.34
N VAL A 28 -13.00 -11.70 0.06
CA VAL A 28 -14.44 -11.46 -0.15
C VAL A 28 -14.80 -11.44 -1.63
N CYS A 29 -13.92 -10.94 -2.49
CA CYS A 29 -14.10 -11.03 -3.93
C CYS A 29 -13.66 -12.38 -4.52
N ILE A 30 -12.68 -13.08 -3.92
CA ILE A 30 -12.41 -14.49 -4.23
C ILE A 30 -13.63 -15.37 -3.83
N PHE A 31 -14.32 -15.06 -2.73
CA PHE A 31 -15.48 -15.82 -2.22
C PHE A 31 -16.76 -15.59 -2.99
N ALA A 32 -16.94 -14.41 -3.59
CA ALA A 32 -18.05 -14.13 -4.51
C ALA A 32 -18.11 -15.09 -5.70
N LEU A 33 -16.99 -15.70 -6.04
CA LEU A 33 -16.84 -16.57 -7.19
C LEU A 33 -17.17 -18.04 -6.89
N SER A 34 -17.33 -18.41 -5.61
CA SER A 34 -17.85 -19.72 -5.18
C SER A 34 -19.37 -19.83 -5.26
N TRP A 35 -20.08 -18.71 -5.49
CA TRP A 35 -21.54 -18.66 -5.62
C TRP A 35 -21.93 -18.45 -7.10
N SER A 36 -21.84 -19.51 -7.90
CA SER A 36 -22.18 -19.46 -9.32
C SER A 36 -23.69 -19.40 -9.55
N GLY A 37 -24.16 -18.31 -10.16
CA GLY A 37 -25.52 -18.20 -10.71
C GLY A 37 -25.73 -16.89 -11.46
N SER A 38 -25.27 -16.83 -12.72
CA SER A 38 -25.82 -16.02 -13.83
C SER A 38 -26.60 -14.73 -13.49
N VAL A 39 -25.99 -13.71 -12.87
CA VAL A 39 -26.63 -12.39 -12.73
C VAL A 39 -25.58 -11.27 -12.71
N PHE A 40 -24.90 -10.95 -13.83
CA PHE A 40 -24.04 -9.75 -13.86
C PHE A 40 -24.09 -9.05 -15.23
N GLY A 41 -24.31 -7.72 -15.20
CA GLY A 41 -24.38 -6.81 -16.35
C GLY A 41 -23.01 -6.42 -16.93
N SER A 42 -23.00 -5.53 -17.93
CA SER A 42 -21.87 -5.25 -18.82
C SER A 42 -20.61 -4.65 -18.16
N ASP A 43 -20.73 -3.94 -17.03
CA ASP A 43 -19.59 -3.34 -16.30
C ASP A 43 -18.80 -4.35 -15.45
N LEU A 44 -19.19 -5.64 -15.46
CA LEU A 44 -18.60 -6.72 -14.66
C LEU A 44 -17.86 -7.76 -15.52
N ASN A 45 -17.60 -7.46 -16.80
CA ASN A 45 -16.83 -8.35 -17.66
C ASN A 45 -15.35 -8.45 -17.24
N ASP A 46 -14.77 -7.39 -16.68
CA ASP A 46 -13.37 -7.37 -16.21
C ASP A 46 -13.18 -8.21 -14.93
N LEU A 47 -14.23 -8.37 -14.12
CA LEU A 47 -14.18 -9.11 -12.85
C LEU A 47 -14.45 -10.62 -12.97
N LYS A 48 -14.89 -11.11 -14.14
CA LYS A 48 -15.17 -12.54 -14.35
C LYS A 48 -13.95 -13.45 -14.15
N ASN A 49 -12.74 -12.88 -14.20
CA ASN A 49 -11.48 -13.61 -14.12
C ASN A 49 -10.69 -13.34 -12.83
N LEU A 50 -11.20 -12.56 -11.86
CA LEU A 50 -10.45 -12.26 -10.62
C LEU A 50 -10.09 -13.55 -9.84
N ARG A 51 -10.96 -14.57 -9.86
CA ARG A 51 -10.69 -15.91 -9.29
C ARG A 51 -9.53 -16.61 -10.00
N ASP A 52 -9.41 -16.40 -11.31
CA ASP A 52 -8.41 -17.06 -12.13
C ASP A 52 -7.04 -16.41 -11.89
N LEU A 53 -7.01 -15.21 -11.28
CA LEU A 53 -5.77 -14.54 -10.84
C LEU A 53 -5.27 -14.99 -9.47
N ILE A 54 -6.09 -15.73 -8.72
CA ILE A 54 -5.71 -16.28 -7.40
C ILE A 54 -6.16 -17.75 -7.35
N PRO A 55 -5.54 -18.61 -8.17
CA PRO A 55 -5.85 -20.04 -8.21
C PRO A 55 -5.39 -20.75 -6.93
N ASP A 56 -5.53 -22.07 -6.90
CA ASP A 56 -5.00 -22.89 -5.82
C ASP A 56 -3.50 -22.66 -5.61
N GLY A 57 -3.12 -22.38 -4.36
CA GLY A 57 -1.76 -21.97 -4.01
C GLY A 57 -1.66 -21.34 -2.61
N HIS A 58 -0.45 -20.95 -2.23
CA HIS A 58 -0.12 -20.30 -0.97
C HIS A 58 0.22 -18.83 -1.19
N TYR A 59 -0.48 -17.91 -0.54
CA TYR A 59 -0.32 -16.46 -0.80
C TYR A 59 0.03 -15.68 0.46
N LEU A 60 0.84 -14.65 0.27
CA LEU A 60 1.14 -13.66 1.30
C LEU A 60 0.21 -12.46 1.16
N VAL A 61 -0.48 -12.09 2.24
CA VAL A 61 -1.38 -10.94 2.31
C VAL A 61 -0.79 -9.88 3.22
N LEU A 62 -0.38 -8.75 2.66
CA LEU A 62 0.23 -7.64 3.41
C LEU A 62 -0.85 -6.68 3.90
N PHE A 63 -0.80 -6.35 5.20
CA PHE A 63 -1.64 -5.29 5.78
C PHE A 63 -0.81 -4.04 5.95
N GLN A 64 -0.95 -3.12 5.01
CA GLN A 64 -0.16 -1.90 4.93
C GLN A 64 -0.83 -0.74 5.66
N ASN A 65 -0.11 -0.13 6.58
CA ASN A 65 -0.56 1.08 7.28
C ASN A 65 -0.19 2.33 6.46
N ASN A 66 -1.13 2.89 5.70
CA ASN A 66 -0.93 4.08 4.89
C ASN A 66 -0.83 5.40 5.69
N SER A 67 -1.05 5.37 7.01
CA SER A 67 -0.64 6.49 7.89
C SER A 67 0.89 6.61 8.00
N GLU A 68 1.60 5.51 7.75
CA GLU A 68 3.05 5.45 7.58
C GLU A 68 3.35 5.09 6.14
N LEU A 69 3.19 6.07 5.24
CA LEU A 69 3.21 5.82 3.81
C LEU A 69 4.55 5.21 3.38
N ARG A 70 4.44 4.21 2.51
CA ARG A 70 5.55 3.59 1.77
C ARG A 70 5.22 3.62 0.28
N PRO A 71 6.20 3.39 -0.58
CA PRO A 71 6.03 3.47 -2.03
C PRO A 71 4.89 2.63 -2.58
N SER A 72 4.71 1.42 -2.03
CA SER A 72 3.67 0.46 -2.41
C SER A 72 2.40 0.54 -1.55
N GLY A 73 2.21 1.57 -0.73
CA GLY A 73 0.94 1.80 -0.05
C GLY A 73 1.01 2.01 1.45
N GLY A 74 2.05 1.54 2.14
CA GLY A 74 2.16 1.76 3.58
C GLY A 74 3.11 0.79 4.29
N PHE A 75 3.34 1.04 5.57
CA PHE A 75 4.21 0.23 6.42
C PHE A 75 3.63 -1.18 6.65
N ILE A 76 4.45 -2.22 6.52
CA ILE A 76 4.02 -3.62 6.72
C ILE A 76 4.18 -3.99 8.18
N GLY A 77 3.19 -3.64 9.00
CA GLY A 77 3.20 -3.93 10.43
C GLY A 77 2.70 -5.32 10.82
N SER A 78 2.01 -5.99 9.91
CA SER A 78 1.38 -7.32 10.05
C SER A 78 1.06 -7.88 8.67
N PHE A 79 0.88 -9.19 8.59
CA PHE A 79 0.47 -9.87 7.36
C PHE A 79 -0.34 -11.11 7.72
N ALA A 80 -0.89 -11.76 6.69
CA ALA A 80 -1.42 -13.10 6.79
C ALA A 80 -0.84 -13.98 5.68
N THR A 81 -0.82 -15.29 5.90
CA THR A 81 -0.75 -16.25 4.81
C THR A 81 -2.10 -16.90 4.60
N ILE A 82 -2.41 -17.21 3.35
CA ILE A 82 -3.63 -17.93 2.97
C ILE A 82 -3.30 -19.09 2.05
N ASP A 83 -3.96 -20.22 2.28
CA ASP A 83 -3.98 -21.33 1.33
C ASP A 83 -5.28 -21.29 0.55
N VAL A 84 -5.21 -21.31 -0.78
CA VAL A 84 -6.36 -21.44 -1.67
C VAL A 84 -6.42 -22.86 -2.21
N LYS A 85 -7.60 -23.48 -2.13
CA LYS A 85 -7.88 -24.80 -2.65
C LYS A 85 -9.30 -24.88 -3.18
N ASP A 86 -9.48 -25.45 -4.37
CA ASP A 86 -10.75 -25.48 -5.08
C ASP A 86 -11.37 -24.07 -5.19
N LEU A 87 -10.52 -23.04 -5.40
CA LEU A 87 -10.88 -21.61 -5.42
C LEU A 87 -11.51 -21.10 -4.12
N GLN A 88 -11.21 -21.75 -2.99
CA GLN A 88 -11.66 -21.35 -1.65
C GLN A 88 -10.47 -21.26 -0.71
N VAL A 89 -10.46 -20.26 0.16
CA VAL A 89 -9.40 -20.17 1.18
C VAL A 89 -9.56 -21.30 2.20
N SER A 90 -8.66 -22.27 2.19
CA SER A 90 -8.71 -23.44 3.07
C SER A 90 -8.06 -23.22 4.43
N ASP A 91 -7.05 -22.35 4.52
CA ASP A 91 -6.35 -22.01 5.77
C ASP A 91 -5.87 -20.56 5.76
N ILE A 92 -5.81 -19.96 6.95
CA ILE A 92 -5.44 -18.56 7.14
C ILE A 92 -4.70 -18.39 8.45
N GLN A 93 -3.51 -17.81 8.36
CA GLN A 93 -2.65 -17.56 9.51
C GLN A 93 -2.28 -16.09 9.54
N VAL A 94 -2.63 -15.40 10.63
CA VAL A 94 -2.37 -13.98 10.80
C VAL A 94 -1.18 -13.77 11.73
N ASP A 95 -0.14 -13.13 11.23
CA ASP A 95 1.00 -12.67 12.00
C ASP A 95 0.77 -11.22 12.42
N THR A 96 0.78 -10.99 13.74
CA THR A 96 0.35 -9.73 14.35
C THR A 96 1.51 -8.91 14.90
N ASN A 97 2.75 -9.36 14.72
CA ASN A 97 3.92 -8.62 15.16
C ASN A 97 5.15 -8.85 14.27
N ILE A 98 5.29 -8.01 13.26
CA ILE A 98 6.46 -8.04 12.36
C ILE A 98 7.80 -7.88 13.11
N TYR A 99 7.84 -7.08 14.18
CA TYR A 99 9.07 -6.84 14.94
C TYR A 99 9.63 -8.09 15.63
N LYS A 100 8.78 -9.08 15.95
CA LYS A 100 9.25 -10.38 16.48
C LYS A 100 10.05 -11.14 15.44
N ARG A 101 9.63 -11.10 14.18
CA ARG A 101 10.32 -11.74 13.06
C ARG A 101 11.60 -11.00 12.71
N ASP A 102 11.51 -9.67 12.58
CA ASP A 102 12.66 -8.80 12.33
C ASP A 102 13.77 -9.09 13.35
N LEU A 103 13.45 -9.05 14.65
CA LEU A 103 14.42 -9.28 15.73
C LEU A 103 15.03 -10.69 15.63
N ALA A 104 14.22 -11.72 15.39
CA ALA A 104 14.72 -13.09 15.27
C ALA A 104 15.70 -13.25 14.09
N PHE A 105 15.44 -12.56 12.98
CA PHE A 105 16.30 -12.54 11.81
C PHE A 105 17.60 -11.75 12.04
N GLU A 106 17.50 -10.55 12.60
CA GLU A 106 18.62 -9.65 12.90
C GLU A 106 19.65 -10.25 13.87
N LEU A 107 19.26 -11.21 14.72
CA LEU A 107 20.19 -11.87 15.63
C LEU A 107 21.33 -12.61 14.91
N ASN A 108 21.11 -13.07 13.68
CA ASN A 108 22.09 -13.89 12.96
C ASN A 108 22.37 -13.41 11.53
N ASN A 109 21.67 -12.37 11.06
CA ASN A 109 21.72 -11.91 9.68
C ASN A 109 21.86 -10.39 9.63
N PHE A 110 22.43 -9.89 8.53
CA PHE A 110 22.57 -8.48 8.24
C PHE A 110 22.38 -8.25 6.75
N ILE A 111 21.46 -7.36 6.42
CA ILE A 111 21.20 -6.83 5.08
C ILE A 111 21.34 -5.33 5.15
N GLU A 112 22.12 -4.74 4.24
CA GLU A 112 22.34 -3.30 4.22
C GLU A 112 21.02 -2.56 3.97
N VAL A 113 20.74 -1.55 4.81
CA VAL A 113 19.57 -0.69 4.70
C VAL A 113 19.83 0.36 3.62
N PRO A 114 18.92 0.54 2.64
CA PRO A 114 18.99 1.64 1.69
C PRO A 114 19.11 2.99 2.42
N ASP A 115 19.99 3.88 1.95
CA ASP A 115 20.30 5.14 2.64
C ASP A 115 19.06 5.96 3.06
N PRO A 116 18.03 6.14 2.20
CA PRO A 116 16.83 6.88 2.58
C PRO A 116 15.99 6.20 3.68
N LEU A 117 16.12 4.88 3.85
CA LEU A 117 15.40 4.10 4.87
C LEU A 117 16.11 4.08 6.22
N LYS A 118 17.42 4.35 6.28
CA LYS A 118 18.21 4.32 7.53
C LYS A 118 17.56 5.08 8.70
N PRO A 119 16.86 6.22 8.52
CA PRO A 119 16.24 6.94 9.64
C PRO A 119 15.08 6.22 10.35
N ILE A 120 14.47 5.20 9.75
CA ILE A 120 13.33 4.44 10.32
C ILE A 120 13.64 2.98 10.63
N VAL A 121 14.80 2.50 10.23
CA VAL A 121 15.24 1.17 10.62
C VAL A 121 15.88 1.27 11.99
N ASP A 122 15.12 0.90 13.03
CA ASP A 122 15.57 0.90 14.43
C ASP A 122 16.69 -0.13 14.74
N GLY A 123 16.99 -1.02 13.77
CA GLY A 123 18.00 -2.07 13.86
C GLY A 123 19.23 -1.80 12.98
N ASN A 124 20.09 -2.80 12.87
CA ASN A 124 21.25 -2.73 11.98
C ASN A 124 20.95 -3.31 10.59
N SER A 125 19.82 -3.99 10.39
CA SER A 125 19.52 -4.70 9.15
C SER A 125 18.24 -4.20 8.52
N TRP A 126 18.19 -4.25 7.19
CA TRP A 126 16.91 -4.22 6.49
C TRP A 126 16.15 -5.51 6.74
N THR A 127 14.82 -5.42 6.89
CA THR A 127 13.93 -6.54 7.21
C THR A 127 12.59 -6.38 6.48
N MET A 128 11.70 -7.37 6.61
CA MET A 128 10.44 -7.47 5.89
C MET A 128 9.55 -6.23 6.03
N ARG A 129 9.49 -5.63 7.23
CA ARG A 129 8.57 -4.50 7.54
C ARG A 129 8.68 -3.28 6.62
N ASP A 130 9.87 -3.03 6.08
CA ASP A 130 10.20 -1.88 5.21
C ASP A 130 10.76 -2.33 3.85
N SER A 131 10.58 -3.62 3.51
CA SER A 131 11.08 -4.20 2.25
C SER A 131 10.28 -3.78 1.01
N ASN A 132 9.20 -3.02 1.19
CA ASN A 132 8.30 -2.58 0.14
C ASN A 132 8.64 -1.16 -0.37
N TRP A 133 9.94 -0.92 -0.57
CA TRP A 133 10.55 0.38 -0.87
C TRP A 133 10.68 0.69 -2.37
N ASP A 134 10.58 -0.31 -3.23
CA ASP A 134 10.67 -0.11 -4.68
C ASP A 134 9.43 0.65 -5.19
N LEU A 135 9.58 1.47 -6.24
CA LEU A 135 8.46 2.22 -6.84
C LEU A 135 7.52 1.27 -7.60
N ASP A 136 8.07 0.24 -8.22
CA ASP A 136 7.33 -0.83 -8.86
C ASP A 136 6.94 -1.89 -7.81
N PHE A 137 5.64 -2.13 -7.64
CA PHE A 137 5.19 -3.08 -6.63
C PHE A 137 5.64 -4.51 -6.89
N ARG A 138 5.93 -4.90 -8.14
CA ARG A 138 6.41 -6.25 -8.43
C ARG A 138 7.78 -6.50 -7.80
N ASP A 139 8.65 -5.49 -7.82
CA ASP A 139 9.95 -5.54 -7.15
C ASP A 139 9.77 -5.61 -5.63
N SER A 140 8.87 -4.77 -5.10
CA SER A 140 8.51 -4.82 -3.68
C SER A 140 7.92 -6.17 -3.27
N ALA A 141 7.04 -6.76 -4.06
CA ALA A 141 6.39 -8.04 -3.78
C ALA A 141 7.40 -9.18 -3.77
N GLN A 142 8.28 -9.25 -4.78
CA GLN A 142 9.37 -10.22 -4.81
C GLN A 142 10.30 -10.07 -3.60
N ARG A 143 10.64 -8.83 -3.24
CA ARG A 143 11.51 -8.54 -2.10
C ARG A 143 10.86 -8.92 -0.77
N VAL A 144 9.59 -8.57 -0.58
CA VAL A 144 8.81 -8.94 0.61
C VAL A 144 8.69 -10.47 0.71
N SER A 145 8.42 -11.18 -0.39
CA SER A 145 8.39 -12.65 -0.40
C SER A 145 9.74 -13.26 -0.03
N TRP A 146 10.84 -12.67 -0.51
CA TRP A 146 12.18 -13.11 -0.15
C TRP A 146 12.46 -12.91 1.34
N PHE A 147 12.18 -11.73 1.89
CA PHE A 147 12.33 -11.46 3.33
C PHE A 147 11.43 -12.36 4.17
N TYR A 148 10.18 -12.55 3.77
CA TYR A 148 9.26 -13.49 4.43
C TYR A 148 9.89 -14.88 4.57
N GLN A 149 10.50 -15.41 3.50
CA GLN A 149 11.21 -16.69 3.53
C GLN A 149 12.45 -16.64 4.45
N GLN A 150 13.26 -15.57 4.37
CA GLN A 150 14.45 -15.44 5.22
C GLN A 150 14.11 -15.32 6.71
N GLU A 151 12.94 -14.75 7.03
CA GLU A 151 12.43 -14.57 8.38
C GLU A 151 11.59 -15.77 8.86
N GLY A 152 11.80 -16.94 8.25
CA GLY A 152 11.23 -18.22 8.68
C GLY A 152 9.84 -18.54 8.11
N GLY A 153 9.40 -17.79 7.09
CA GLY A 153 8.21 -18.09 6.30
C GLY A 153 8.46 -19.16 5.23
N GLU A 154 7.36 -19.65 4.65
CA GLU A 154 7.40 -20.57 3.52
C GLU A 154 7.50 -19.81 2.17
N THR A 155 7.65 -20.53 1.06
CA THR A 155 7.52 -19.93 -0.28
C THR A 155 6.07 -19.65 -0.59
N VAL A 156 5.79 -18.55 -1.28
CA VAL A 156 4.43 -18.14 -1.68
C VAL A 156 4.33 -18.08 -3.20
N ASP A 157 3.15 -18.36 -3.75
CA ASP A 157 2.82 -18.32 -5.17
C ASP A 157 2.41 -16.90 -5.63
N GLY A 158 2.09 -16.02 -4.69
CA GLY A 158 1.78 -14.62 -4.97
C GLY A 158 1.68 -13.74 -3.73
N VAL A 159 1.58 -12.44 -3.96
CA VAL A 159 1.46 -11.41 -2.92
C VAL A 159 0.24 -10.54 -3.20
N ILE A 160 -0.54 -10.31 -2.16
CA ILE A 160 -1.70 -9.42 -2.16
C ILE A 160 -1.42 -8.31 -1.14
N ALA A 161 -1.27 -7.07 -1.58
CA ALA A 161 -1.15 -5.93 -0.67
C ALA A 161 -2.49 -5.22 -0.51
N LEU A 162 -2.87 -4.94 0.73
CA LEU A 162 -4.05 -4.16 1.10
C LEU A 162 -3.61 -3.05 2.04
N ASN A 163 -3.95 -1.80 1.73
CA ASN A 163 -3.79 -0.73 2.72
C ASN A 163 -5.06 -0.52 3.55
N ALA A 164 -4.94 0.25 4.63
CA ALA A 164 -6.00 0.39 5.62
C ALA A 164 -7.28 1.07 5.08
N THR A 165 -7.21 1.77 3.95
CA THR A 165 -8.38 2.35 3.25
C THR A 165 -9.40 1.29 2.88
N VAL A 166 -8.95 0.10 2.46
CA VAL A 166 -9.84 -1.03 2.09
C VAL A 166 -10.81 -1.39 3.23
N LEU A 167 -10.39 -1.27 4.49
CA LEU A 167 -11.25 -1.53 5.64
C LEU A 167 -12.31 -0.43 5.83
N VAL A 168 -11.92 0.82 5.65
CA VAL A 168 -12.80 1.99 5.77
C VAL A 168 -13.94 1.87 4.76
N ASP A 169 -13.60 1.59 3.50
CA ASP A 169 -14.56 1.52 2.41
C ASP A 169 -15.43 0.25 2.49
N PHE A 170 -14.85 -0.86 2.98
CA PHE A 170 -15.61 -2.06 3.32
C PHE A 170 -16.70 -1.77 4.37
N LEU A 171 -16.36 -1.06 5.45
CA LEU A 171 -17.30 -0.74 6.52
C LEU A 171 -18.32 0.32 6.10
N GLU A 172 -17.96 1.23 5.19
CA GLU A 172 -18.91 2.18 4.60
C GLU A 172 -20.00 1.42 3.84
N LEU A 173 -19.59 0.40 3.07
CA LEU A 173 -20.47 -0.36 2.22
C LEU A 173 -21.33 -1.39 2.96
N THR A 174 -20.73 -2.08 3.94
CA THR A 174 -21.35 -3.21 4.67
C THR A 174 -21.94 -2.81 6.03
N GLY A 175 -21.70 -1.57 6.45
CA GLY A 175 -22.07 -1.03 7.75
C GLY A 175 -21.17 -1.51 8.90
N PRO A 176 -21.38 -0.98 10.11
CA PRO A 176 -20.50 -1.19 11.27
C PRO A 176 -20.36 -2.64 11.70
N VAL A 177 -19.19 -3.02 12.20
CA VAL A 177 -18.91 -4.35 12.77
C VAL A 177 -18.84 -4.28 14.29
N ASP A 178 -19.39 -5.27 14.99
CA ASP A 178 -19.28 -5.34 16.46
C ASP A 178 -17.93 -5.96 16.85
N PHE A 179 -17.26 -5.33 17.80
CA PHE A 179 -16.09 -5.84 18.47
C PHE A 179 -16.25 -5.71 19.98
N SER A 180 -16.46 -6.84 20.66
CA SER A 180 -16.63 -6.89 22.11
C SER A 180 -17.73 -5.93 22.62
N GLY A 181 -18.84 -5.79 21.88
CA GLY A 181 -19.96 -4.89 22.24
C GLY A 181 -19.77 -3.43 21.84
N GLN A 182 -18.68 -3.07 21.17
CA GLN A 182 -18.48 -1.76 20.56
C GLN A 182 -18.68 -1.85 19.05
N ALA A 183 -19.56 -1.01 18.50
CA ALA A 183 -19.69 -0.85 17.05
C ALA A 183 -18.49 -0.06 16.49
N ILE A 184 -17.83 -0.64 15.50
CA ILE A 184 -16.75 -0.02 14.73
C ILE A 184 -17.33 0.41 13.40
N GLU A 185 -17.38 1.72 13.19
CA GLU A 185 -17.90 2.35 11.98
C GLU A 185 -16.75 2.74 11.05
N SER A 186 -17.03 2.89 9.75
CA SER A 186 -16.05 3.33 8.75
C SER A 186 -15.26 4.56 9.20
N ALA A 187 -15.97 5.61 9.62
CA ALA A 187 -15.39 6.89 10.04
C ALA A 187 -14.49 6.82 11.29
N THR A 188 -14.59 5.76 12.09
CA THR A 188 -13.83 5.60 13.34
C THR A 188 -12.90 4.38 13.33
N ALA A 189 -12.88 3.61 12.24
CA ALA A 189 -12.19 2.33 12.18
C ALA A 189 -10.67 2.45 12.38
N LEU A 190 -10.05 3.44 11.73
CA LEU A 190 -8.60 3.64 11.82
C LEU A 190 -8.20 4.14 13.22
N ASP A 191 -8.93 5.10 13.78
CA ASP A 191 -8.71 5.60 15.14
C ASP A 191 -8.91 4.50 16.18
N PHE A 192 -9.94 3.67 16.00
CA PHE A 192 -10.19 2.51 16.82
C PHE A 192 -9.00 1.55 16.78
N LEU A 193 -8.55 1.14 15.59
CA LEU A 193 -7.42 0.24 15.43
C LEU A 193 -6.14 0.81 16.06
N HIS A 194 -5.86 2.09 15.81
CA HIS A 194 -4.71 2.78 16.40
C HIS A 194 -4.77 2.73 17.93
N ASN A 195 -5.90 3.12 18.53
CA ASN A 195 -6.07 3.08 19.99
C ASN A 195 -5.96 1.65 20.55
N GLN A 196 -6.52 0.65 19.87
CA GLN A 196 -6.40 -0.74 20.30
C GLN A 196 -4.94 -1.21 20.30
N ILE A 197 -4.21 -0.96 19.22
CA ILE A 197 -2.84 -1.45 19.00
C ILE A 197 -1.82 -0.71 19.88
N GLU A 198 -1.90 0.63 19.94
CA GLU A 198 -0.85 1.46 20.52
C GLU A 198 -1.12 1.81 21.99
N ARG A 199 -2.37 1.67 22.46
CA ARG A 199 -2.75 2.05 23.83
C ARG A 199 -3.41 0.92 24.60
N GLN A 200 -4.59 0.46 24.18
CA GLN A 200 -5.38 -0.51 24.96
C GLN A 200 -4.62 -1.81 25.16
N TYR A 201 -3.90 -2.27 24.14
CA TYR A 201 -3.09 -3.47 24.21
C TYR A 201 -2.13 -3.44 25.40
N TYR A 202 -1.36 -2.36 25.55
CA TYR A 202 -0.33 -2.24 26.58
C TYR A 202 -0.85 -1.88 27.98
N LEU A 203 -2.15 -1.62 28.16
CA LEU A 203 -2.74 -1.42 29.49
C LEU A 203 -2.75 -2.71 30.32
N GLN A 204 -2.77 -3.87 29.68
CA GLN A 204 -2.80 -5.18 30.35
C GLN A 204 -1.40 -5.78 30.43
N GLU A 205 -0.98 -6.25 31.60
CA GLU A 205 0.36 -6.83 31.80
C GLU A 205 0.59 -8.08 30.95
N GLU A 206 -0.44 -8.94 30.83
CA GLU A 206 -0.41 -10.15 30.01
C GLU A 206 -0.10 -9.84 28.54
N ASN A 207 -0.67 -8.76 28.00
CA ASN A 207 -0.41 -8.32 26.63
C ASN A 207 1.04 -7.87 26.43
N ARG A 208 1.65 -7.21 27.42
CA ARG A 208 3.08 -6.84 27.32
C ARG A 208 3.97 -8.08 27.24
N GLN A 209 3.60 -9.15 27.94
CA GLN A 209 4.31 -10.43 27.90
C GLN A 209 4.06 -11.17 26.58
N ASN A 210 2.81 -11.18 26.11
CA ASN A 210 2.43 -11.83 24.86
C ASN A 210 3.03 -11.12 23.64
N ASN A 211 3.20 -9.79 23.67
CA ASN A 211 3.84 -8.97 22.64
C ASN A 211 3.27 -9.23 21.23
N GLU A 212 1.95 -9.15 21.08
CA GLU A 212 1.16 -9.29 19.86
C GLU A 212 0.20 -8.11 19.68
N PRO A 213 0.70 -6.87 19.54
CA PRO A 213 -0.11 -5.66 19.62
C PRO A 213 -1.20 -5.56 18.56
N LYS A 214 -1.07 -6.29 17.43
CA LYS A 214 -2.09 -6.31 16.37
C LYS A 214 -3.05 -7.51 16.46
N SER A 215 -3.18 -8.15 17.64
CA SER A 215 -4.13 -9.26 17.85
C SER A 215 -5.57 -8.88 17.49
N VAL A 216 -5.93 -7.61 17.66
CA VAL A 216 -7.23 -7.04 17.24
C VAL A 216 -7.55 -7.34 15.77
N LEU A 217 -6.55 -7.42 14.88
CA LEU A 217 -6.77 -7.78 13.47
C LEU A 217 -7.23 -9.23 13.32
N ARG A 218 -6.65 -10.15 14.11
CA ARG A 218 -7.04 -11.56 14.15
C ARG A 218 -8.43 -11.75 14.75
N GLU A 219 -8.81 -10.90 15.71
CA GLU A 219 -10.09 -10.97 16.42
C GLU A 219 -11.26 -10.31 15.67
N LEU A 220 -11.02 -9.16 15.01
CA LEU A 220 -12.01 -8.48 14.16
C LEU A 220 -12.39 -9.30 12.95
N LEU A 221 -11.42 -10.08 12.50
CA LEU A 221 -11.49 -10.76 11.27
C LEU A 221 -12.80 -11.57 11.13
N PRO A 222 -13.11 -12.59 11.96
CA PRO A 222 -14.31 -13.43 11.82
C PRO A 222 -15.61 -12.64 11.58
N ALA A 223 -15.73 -11.47 12.20
CA ALA A 223 -16.89 -10.60 12.07
C ALA A 223 -16.96 -9.93 10.68
N LEU A 224 -15.83 -9.45 10.14
CA LEU A 224 -15.74 -8.89 8.79
C LEU A 224 -16.11 -9.93 7.71
N ILE A 225 -15.62 -11.17 7.85
CA ILE A 225 -15.98 -12.27 6.93
C ILE A 225 -17.47 -12.57 6.98
N SER A 226 -18.01 -12.64 8.20
CA SER A 226 -19.41 -12.98 8.40
C SER A 226 -20.31 -11.96 7.72
N LYS A 227 -19.95 -10.66 7.77
CA LYS A 227 -20.60 -9.60 7.00
C LYS A 227 -20.49 -9.79 5.50
N ALA A 228 -19.31 -10.13 5.03
CA ALA A 228 -19.06 -10.18 3.61
C ALA A 228 -19.71 -11.38 2.90
N LYS A 229 -19.91 -12.47 3.63
CA LYS A 229 -20.66 -13.65 3.17
C LYS A 229 -22.16 -13.42 3.04
N LEU A 230 -22.67 -12.28 3.51
CA LEU A 230 -24.09 -11.96 3.38
C LEU A 230 -24.41 -11.73 1.90
N PRO A 231 -25.37 -12.49 1.31
CA PRO A 231 -25.61 -12.45 -0.14
C PRO A 231 -25.89 -11.05 -0.69
N TYR A 232 -26.53 -10.18 0.11
CA TYR A 232 -26.86 -8.81 -0.30
C TYR A 232 -25.64 -7.87 -0.36
N ASN A 233 -24.53 -8.22 0.29
CA ASN A 233 -23.29 -7.46 0.21
C ASN A 233 -22.45 -7.86 -1.01
N LEU A 234 -22.65 -9.07 -1.55
CA LEU A 234 -21.76 -9.64 -2.56
C LEU A 234 -21.56 -8.79 -3.82
N PRO A 235 -22.62 -8.27 -4.47
CA PRO A 235 -22.44 -7.44 -5.67
C PRO A 235 -21.72 -6.13 -5.36
N LYS A 236 -22.02 -5.55 -4.20
CA LYS A 236 -21.40 -4.31 -3.73
C LYS A 236 -19.90 -4.51 -3.49
N LEU A 237 -19.54 -5.63 -2.87
CA LEU A 237 -18.16 -5.96 -2.53
C LEU A 237 -17.31 -6.23 -3.77
N MET A 238 -17.89 -6.85 -4.82
CA MET A 238 -17.22 -6.97 -6.12
C MET A 238 -16.89 -5.60 -6.72
N SER A 239 -17.85 -4.68 -6.70
CA SER A 239 -17.61 -3.31 -7.16
C SER A 239 -16.57 -2.58 -6.32
N LEU A 240 -16.59 -2.80 -4.99
CA LEU A 240 -15.57 -2.26 -4.08
C LEU A 240 -14.18 -2.75 -4.47
N VAL A 241 -13.95 -4.07 -4.60
CA VAL A 241 -12.60 -4.55 -4.97
C VAL A 241 -12.16 -4.07 -6.33
N SER A 242 -13.04 -3.99 -7.31
CA SER A 242 -12.71 -3.38 -8.60
C SER A 242 -12.30 -1.91 -8.45
N GLN A 243 -12.96 -1.16 -7.57
CA GLN A 243 -12.56 0.20 -7.23
C GLN A 243 -11.21 0.23 -6.53
N GLU A 244 -11.02 -0.54 -5.45
CA GLU A 244 -9.77 -0.59 -4.69
C GLU A 244 -8.57 -1.02 -5.55
N LEU A 245 -8.75 -1.93 -6.51
CA LEU A 245 -7.71 -2.32 -7.46
C LEU A 245 -7.34 -1.16 -8.40
N ARG A 246 -8.34 -0.46 -8.97
CA ARG A 246 -8.13 0.71 -9.85
C ARG A 246 -7.51 1.89 -9.12
N GLU A 247 -7.91 2.11 -7.87
CA GLU A 247 -7.38 3.16 -6.99
C GLU A 247 -6.06 2.73 -6.33
N LYS A 248 -5.59 1.50 -6.61
CA LYS A 248 -4.35 0.89 -6.13
C LYS A 248 -4.30 0.71 -4.61
N HIS A 249 -5.45 0.69 -3.95
CA HIS A 249 -5.55 0.31 -2.55
C HIS A 249 -5.42 -1.20 -2.32
N ILE A 250 -5.66 -1.97 -3.39
CA ILE A 250 -5.28 -3.37 -3.52
C ILE A 250 -4.26 -3.48 -4.65
N GLN A 251 -3.19 -4.23 -4.43
CA GLN A 251 -2.22 -4.58 -5.45
C GLN A 251 -1.95 -6.07 -5.44
N LEU A 252 -1.78 -6.66 -6.62
CA LEU A 252 -1.59 -8.09 -6.82
C LEU A 252 -0.24 -8.36 -7.48
N PHE A 253 0.36 -9.48 -7.13
CA PHE A 253 1.55 -10.01 -7.79
C PHE A 253 1.48 -11.54 -7.80
N SER A 254 1.87 -12.17 -8.91
CA SER A 254 2.00 -13.63 -9.00
C SER A 254 3.39 -14.04 -9.48
N PHE A 255 3.91 -15.13 -8.91
CA PHE A 255 5.08 -15.80 -9.45
C PHE A 255 4.77 -16.65 -10.68
N ASP A 256 3.49 -16.92 -10.96
CA ASP A 256 3.06 -17.53 -12.22
C ASP A 256 3.05 -16.45 -13.33
N PRO A 257 3.88 -16.58 -14.38
CA PRO A 257 4.00 -15.56 -15.42
C PRO A 257 2.74 -15.39 -16.27
N VAL A 258 1.88 -16.40 -16.37
CA VAL A 258 0.60 -16.30 -17.09
C VAL A 258 -0.37 -15.43 -16.31
N ILE A 259 -0.43 -15.63 -14.99
CA ILE A 259 -1.30 -14.86 -14.09
C ILE A 259 -0.79 -13.44 -13.93
N GLU A 260 0.51 -13.26 -13.71
CA GLU A 260 1.13 -11.94 -13.58
C GLU A 260 0.90 -11.09 -14.83
N LYS A 261 0.95 -11.69 -16.01
CA LYS A 261 0.61 -11.00 -17.25
C LYS A 261 -0.84 -10.48 -17.24
N GLN A 262 -1.79 -11.27 -16.74
CA GLN A 262 -3.19 -10.83 -16.64
C GLN A 262 -3.35 -9.72 -15.58
N ILE A 263 -2.65 -9.82 -14.44
CA ILE A 263 -2.63 -8.76 -13.43
C ILE A 263 -2.13 -7.43 -14.03
N LEU A 264 -1.06 -7.49 -14.83
CA LEU A 264 -0.48 -6.34 -15.53
C LEU A 264 -1.43 -5.74 -16.57
N GLU A 265 -2.07 -6.58 -17.38
CA GLU A 265 -3.04 -6.16 -18.41
C GLU A 265 -4.25 -5.43 -17.82
N ASN A 266 -4.61 -5.72 -16.56
CA ASN A 266 -5.70 -5.06 -15.83
C ASN A 266 -5.26 -3.85 -14.98
N ASP A 267 -3.96 -3.50 -14.98
CA ASP A 267 -3.39 -2.43 -14.14
C ASP A 267 -3.55 -2.69 -12.63
N TRP A 268 -3.50 -3.95 -12.21
CA TRP A 268 -3.68 -4.37 -10.81
C TRP A 268 -2.37 -4.63 -10.07
N ALA A 269 -1.23 -4.59 -10.77
CA ALA A 269 0.08 -4.72 -10.15
C ALA A 269 0.50 -3.44 -9.43
N GLY A 270 0.15 -2.26 -9.95
CA GLY A 270 0.82 -1.01 -9.57
C GLY A 270 2.32 -1.03 -9.93
N ASP A 271 2.60 -1.59 -11.10
CA ASP A 271 3.88 -1.52 -11.80
C ASP A 271 4.15 -0.10 -12.34
N ILE A 272 5.40 0.27 -12.52
CA ILE A 272 5.73 1.54 -13.19
C ILE A 272 5.46 1.39 -14.69
N LYS A 273 4.59 2.24 -15.26
CA LYS A 273 4.15 2.08 -16.65
C LYS A 273 5.26 2.40 -17.66
N GLU A 274 5.51 1.43 -18.54
CA GLU A 274 6.27 1.63 -19.77
C GLU A 274 5.46 2.49 -20.75
N THR A 275 6.04 3.58 -21.22
CA THR A 275 5.39 4.49 -22.18
C THR A 275 6.42 5.35 -22.91
N ASP A 276 6.10 5.74 -24.14
CA ASP A 276 6.84 6.72 -24.96
C ASP A 276 6.31 8.16 -24.81
N LYS A 277 5.27 8.35 -23.99
CA LYS A 277 4.64 9.64 -23.69
C LYS A 277 5.32 10.34 -22.52
N ASP A 278 4.85 11.56 -22.23
CA ASP A 278 5.26 12.22 -20.99
C ASP A 278 4.71 11.46 -19.78
N TYR A 279 5.40 11.57 -18.65
CA TYR A 279 5.13 10.72 -17.49
C TYR A 279 5.40 11.48 -16.19
N LEU A 280 4.49 11.36 -15.23
CA LEU A 280 4.68 11.88 -13.89
C LEU A 280 4.15 10.88 -12.88
N SER A 281 4.94 10.58 -11.86
CA SER A 281 4.45 10.01 -10.61
C SER A 281 5.17 10.68 -9.45
N ILE A 282 4.44 10.98 -8.38
CA ILE A 282 5.00 11.54 -7.14
C ILE A 282 4.78 10.50 -6.06
N ASN A 283 5.89 9.92 -5.59
CA ASN A 283 5.88 8.87 -4.59
C ASN A 283 6.48 9.38 -3.28
N ASN A 284 5.67 9.42 -2.23
CA ASN A 284 6.04 9.87 -0.90
C ASN A 284 6.26 8.67 0.03
N ALA A 285 7.36 8.66 0.76
CA ALA A 285 7.61 7.69 1.80
C ALA A 285 7.87 8.40 3.15
N SER A 286 7.03 8.10 4.13
CA SER A 286 7.16 8.64 5.48
C SER A 286 8.27 7.90 6.21
N ILE A 287 9.38 8.59 6.43
CA ILE A 287 10.56 8.06 7.13
C ILE A 287 10.72 8.72 8.51
N GLY A 288 9.59 8.98 9.17
CA GLY A 288 9.54 9.52 10.53
C GLY A 288 9.04 8.58 11.61
N GLY A 289 8.32 7.50 11.25
CA GLY A 289 7.64 6.62 12.22
C GLY A 289 6.46 7.27 12.97
N GLN A 290 5.97 8.43 12.49
CA GLN A 290 5.02 9.29 13.20
C GLN A 290 3.59 9.22 12.63
N LYS A 291 3.25 8.20 11.83
CA LYS A 291 1.88 7.94 11.33
C LYS A 291 1.08 9.15 10.79
N SER A 292 1.75 10.22 10.35
CA SER A 292 1.11 11.51 10.03
C SER A 292 0.64 11.61 8.58
N SER A 293 0.89 10.59 7.76
CA SER A 293 0.72 10.68 6.30
C SER A 293 -0.73 10.92 5.88
N LEU A 294 -1.71 10.40 6.64
CA LEU A 294 -3.13 10.62 6.35
C LEU A 294 -3.63 12.03 6.67
N ASN A 295 -2.88 12.79 7.49
CA ASN A 295 -3.19 14.18 7.82
C ASN A 295 -2.41 15.19 6.94
N VAL A 296 -1.70 14.71 5.92
CA VAL A 296 -1.02 15.54 4.93
C VAL A 296 -1.70 15.43 3.58
N LEU A 297 -2.29 16.53 3.10
CA LEU A 297 -2.85 16.61 1.74
C LEU A 297 -1.81 17.16 0.77
N GLN A 298 -1.86 16.70 -0.48
CA GLN A 298 -0.97 17.12 -1.53
C GLN A 298 -1.74 17.76 -2.70
N ASP A 299 -1.30 18.97 -3.08
CA ASP A 299 -1.74 19.67 -4.28
C ASP A 299 -0.58 19.75 -5.27
N VAL A 300 -0.83 19.37 -6.51
CA VAL A 300 0.17 19.28 -7.57
C VAL A 300 -0.25 20.19 -8.72
N LYS A 301 0.67 21.06 -9.14
CA LYS A 301 0.51 21.89 -10.33
C LYS A 301 1.64 21.64 -11.31
N LEU A 302 1.32 21.29 -12.55
CA LEU A 302 2.29 21.11 -13.62
C LEU A 302 1.99 22.05 -14.78
N ASP A 303 2.90 22.99 -15.02
CA ASP A 303 2.87 23.89 -16.17
C ASP A 303 3.92 23.47 -17.20
N ILE A 304 3.47 23.11 -18.41
CA ILE A 304 4.31 22.72 -19.54
C ILE A 304 4.27 23.80 -20.62
N ASN A 305 5.44 24.34 -21.00
CA ASN A 305 5.56 25.39 -22.00
C ASN A 305 6.64 25.05 -23.05
N GLN A 306 6.50 25.60 -24.26
CA GLN A 306 7.53 25.43 -25.29
C GLN A 306 8.82 26.16 -24.89
N SER A 307 9.96 25.50 -25.07
CA SER A 307 11.30 26.06 -24.87
C SER A 307 12.24 25.59 -25.99
N GLY A 308 12.35 26.39 -27.05
CA GLY A 308 13.09 26.00 -28.25
C GLY A 308 12.50 24.76 -28.91
N SER A 309 13.29 23.68 -29.05
CA SER A 309 12.87 22.37 -29.56
C SER A 309 12.40 21.40 -28.46
N SER A 310 12.32 21.87 -27.22
CA SER A 310 11.98 21.08 -26.03
C SER A 310 10.72 21.62 -25.36
N LEU A 311 10.18 20.86 -24.42
CA LEU A 311 9.16 21.30 -23.47
C LEU A 311 9.83 21.58 -22.13
N ALA A 312 9.54 22.75 -21.57
CA ALA A 312 9.91 23.12 -20.22
C ALA A 312 8.76 22.86 -19.26
N HIS A 313 9.04 22.09 -18.23
CA HIS A 313 8.11 21.71 -17.18
C HIS A 313 8.40 22.50 -15.92
N SER A 314 7.36 23.00 -15.28
CA SER A 314 7.40 23.60 -13.95
C SER A 314 6.38 22.89 -13.08
N LEU A 315 6.88 21.99 -12.24
CA LEU A 315 6.11 21.22 -11.29
C LEU A 315 6.17 21.90 -9.92
N LEU A 316 5.03 22.17 -9.30
CA LEU A 316 4.91 22.62 -7.93
C LEU A 316 4.15 21.56 -7.13
N ILE A 317 4.78 21.09 -6.06
CA ILE A 317 4.20 20.16 -5.10
C ILE A 317 4.00 20.93 -3.80
N ARG A 318 2.75 21.12 -3.41
CA ARG A 318 2.37 21.70 -2.12
C ARG A 318 1.86 20.58 -1.23
N ARG A 319 2.35 20.52 0.00
CA ARG A 319 1.89 19.59 1.02
C ARG A 319 1.40 20.37 2.23
N THR A 320 0.14 20.17 2.61
CA THR A 320 -0.49 20.83 3.76
C THR A 320 -0.71 19.81 4.85
N HIS A 321 -0.11 20.04 6.02
CA HIS A 321 -0.22 19.15 7.17
C HIS A 321 -1.26 19.71 8.15
N PHE A 322 -2.37 19.00 8.32
CA PHE A 322 -3.51 19.38 9.18
C PHE A 322 -3.38 18.91 10.62
N GLY A 323 -2.25 18.28 10.97
CA GLY A 323 -1.96 17.80 12.30
C GLY A 323 -1.71 18.87 13.33
N ASP A 324 -1.84 18.48 14.60
CA ASP A 324 -1.66 19.36 15.76
C ASP A 324 -0.29 19.18 16.46
N GLY A 325 0.54 18.26 15.96
CA GLY A 325 1.83 17.95 16.56
C GLY A 325 1.75 17.15 17.85
N GLN A 326 0.63 16.47 18.11
CA GLN A 326 0.50 15.48 19.17
C GLN A 326 0.64 14.07 18.61
N TRP A 327 1.07 13.12 19.43
CA TRP A 327 1.17 11.73 19.00
C TRP A 327 -0.21 11.20 18.51
N PRO A 328 -0.26 10.52 17.36
CA PRO A 328 0.90 10.14 16.55
C PRO A 328 1.41 11.21 15.59
N ASP A 329 0.61 12.23 15.29
CA ASP A 329 0.74 13.22 14.21
C ASP A 329 1.79 14.35 14.39
N TYR A 330 3.01 13.95 14.70
CA TYR A 330 4.18 14.83 14.67
C TYR A 330 4.64 15.13 13.23
N ILE A 331 5.76 15.83 13.08
CA ILE A 331 6.38 16.23 11.80
C ILE A 331 6.29 15.11 10.74
N ASN A 332 5.71 15.42 9.58
CA ASN A 332 5.72 14.49 8.47
C ASN A 332 7.10 14.48 7.80
N LYS A 333 7.99 13.69 8.37
CA LYS A 333 9.34 13.40 7.87
C LYS A 333 9.24 12.53 6.63
N ASN A 334 9.54 13.08 5.45
CA ASN A 334 9.23 12.39 4.19
C ASN A 334 10.40 12.40 3.20
N TYR A 335 10.55 11.29 2.48
CA TYR A 335 11.39 11.20 1.30
C TYR A 335 10.49 11.12 0.07
N THR A 336 10.56 12.13 -0.78
CA THR A 336 9.74 12.23 -2.00
C THR A 336 10.59 11.81 -3.19
N ARG A 337 10.03 10.95 -4.05
CA ARG A 337 10.59 10.58 -5.34
C ARG A 337 9.65 11.04 -6.43
N VAL A 338 10.13 11.93 -7.29
CA VAL A 338 9.42 12.36 -8.50
C VAL A 338 9.94 11.54 -9.66
N VAL A 339 9.04 10.77 -10.28
CA VAL A 339 9.34 9.86 -11.39
C VAL A 339 8.96 10.53 -12.70
N LEU A 340 9.94 10.67 -13.59
CA LEU A 340 9.88 11.42 -14.83
C LEU A 340 10.25 10.54 -16.04
N PRO A 341 9.99 10.95 -17.29
CA PRO A 341 10.51 10.23 -18.45
C PRO A 341 12.04 10.20 -18.41
N LEU A 342 12.64 9.12 -18.91
CA LEU A 342 14.10 8.97 -18.94
C LEU A 342 14.81 10.10 -19.71
N SER A 343 14.11 10.74 -20.65
CA SER A 343 14.60 11.87 -21.44
C SER A 343 14.58 13.22 -20.68
N ALA A 344 14.11 13.25 -19.43
CA ALA A 344 14.10 14.47 -18.63
C ALA A 344 15.54 14.93 -18.33
N THR A 345 15.79 16.23 -18.51
CA THR A 345 17.11 16.84 -18.33
C THR A 345 17.01 18.22 -17.68
N LYS A 346 18.17 18.81 -17.31
CA LYS A 346 18.26 20.13 -16.69
C LYS A 346 17.37 20.27 -15.45
N LEU A 347 17.48 19.28 -14.56
CA LEU A 347 16.75 19.23 -13.31
C LEU A 347 17.18 20.36 -12.37
N GLU A 348 16.20 21.02 -11.78
CA GLU A 348 16.35 22.01 -10.71
C GLU A 348 15.27 21.73 -9.67
N VAL A 349 15.65 21.54 -8.41
CA VAL A 349 14.72 21.28 -7.30
C VAL A 349 14.90 22.37 -6.25
N LYS A 350 13.82 23.06 -5.90
CA LYS A 350 13.83 24.20 -4.97
C LYS A 350 12.72 24.14 -3.94
N SER A 351 13.05 24.49 -2.70
CA SER A 351 12.07 24.86 -1.67
C SER A 351 12.08 26.38 -1.52
N GLY A 352 10.99 27.03 -1.93
CA GLY A 352 10.97 28.49 -2.10
C GLY A 352 12.04 28.96 -3.10
N GLN A 353 13.02 29.73 -2.62
CA GLN A 353 14.15 30.20 -3.44
C GLN A 353 15.42 29.37 -3.28
N GLN A 354 15.45 28.44 -2.31
CA GLN A 354 16.62 27.66 -1.96
C GLN A 354 16.66 26.37 -2.77
N GLU A 355 17.81 26.08 -3.39
CA GLU A 355 18.07 24.76 -4.00
C GLU A 355 18.21 23.71 -2.90
N ILE A 356 17.60 22.55 -3.12
CA ILE A 356 17.70 21.41 -2.21
C ILE A 356 18.45 20.26 -2.88
N ASP A 357 19.22 19.54 -2.07
CA ASP A 357 19.94 18.36 -2.56
C ASP A 357 18.95 17.27 -2.97
N PHE A 358 19.25 16.60 -4.09
CA PHE A 358 18.45 15.51 -4.61
C PHE A 358 19.36 14.43 -5.22
N SER A 359 18.90 13.18 -5.16
CA SER A 359 19.48 12.05 -5.86
C SER A 359 18.84 11.88 -7.23
N GLN A 360 19.57 11.23 -8.14
CA GLN A 360 19.06 10.76 -9.41
C GLN A 360 19.37 9.27 -9.54
N GLU A 361 18.35 8.49 -9.89
CA GLU A 361 18.51 7.07 -10.21
C GLU A 361 17.62 6.71 -11.40
N ILE A 362 17.88 5.54 -11.98
CA ILE A 362 17.05 4.99 -13.05
C ILE A 362 16.36 3.74 -12.50
N GLU A 363 15.04 3.76 -12.47
CA GLU A 363 14.21 2.63 -12.04
C GLU A 363 13.17 2.37 -13.12
N ARG A 364 13.04 1.11 -13.58
CA ARG A 364 12.06 0.70 -14.61
C ARG A 364 12.02 1.61 -15.85
N GLY A 365 13.19 2.05 -16.31
CA GLY A 365 13.31 2.90 -17.50
C GLY A 365 12.78 4.34 -17.31
N LYS A 366 12.62 4.79 -16.07
CA LYS A 366 12.27 6.17 -15.69
C LYS A 366 13.41 6.84 -14.97
N LEU A 367 13.47 8.18 -15.07
CA LEU A 367 14.35 8.97 -14.24
C LEU A 367 13.64 9.26 -12.91
N VAL A 368 14.28 8.93 -11.80
CA VAL A 368 13.74 9.15 -10.46
C VAL A 368 14.56 10.24 -9.78
N VAL A 369 13.88 11.28 -9.32
CA VAL A 369 14.45 12.43 -8.61
C VAL A 369 14.03 12.35 -7.15
N GLY A 370 14.95 11.95 -6.26
CA GLY A 370 14.66 11.70 -4.85
C GLY A 370 15.18 12.81 -3.92
N PHE A 371 14.36 13.32 -3.00
CA PHE A 371 14.76 14.38 -2.07
C PHE A 371 13.96 14.35 -0.75
N ARG A 372 14.51 15.00 0.28
CA ARG A 372 13.85 15.19 1.57
C ARG A 372 12.79 16.28 1.48
N PHE A 373 11.57 16.01 1.93
CA PHE A 373 10.47 16.99 1.92
C PHE A 373 9.60 16.92 3.18
N ASP A 374 10.11 17.49 4.27
CA ASP A 374 9.45 17.47 5.56
C ASP A 374 8.38 18.56 5.67
N VAL A 375 7.29 18.26 6.38
CA VAL A 375 6.21 19.23 6.65
C VAL A 375 5.85 19.22 8.14
N GLU A 376 6.01 20.36 8.79
CA GLU A 376 5.66 20.57 10.19
C GLU A 376 4.13 20.50 10.39
N PRO A 377 3.63 20.11 11.57
CA PRO A 377 2.20 20.21 11.89
C PRO A 377 1.65 21.63 11.72
N ALA A 378 0.37 21.72 11.35
CA ALA A 378 -0.33 22.98 11.07
C ALA A 378 0.41 23.93 10.10
N SER A 379 1.15 23.36 9.14
CA SER A 379 1.99 24.11 8.21
C SER A 379 1.81 23.65 6.76
N VAL A 380 2.37 24.44 5.84
CA VAL A 380 2.41 24.16 4.41
C VAL A 380 3.86 24.13 3.96
N GLY A 381 4.25 23.04 3.30
CA GLY A 381 5.52 22.91 2.60
C GLY A 381 5.31 23.01 1.08
N GLU A 382 6.27 23.61 0.38
CA GLU A 382 6.26 23.69 -1.08
C GLU A 382 7.62 23.33 -1.65
N VAL A 383 7.63 22.46 -2.66
CA VAL A 383 8.81 22.17 -3.49
C VAL A 383 8.44 22.36 -4.95
N SER A 384 9.32 23.04 -5.69
CA SER A 384 9.25 23.20 -7.13
C SER A 384 10.34 22.41 -7.83
N ILE A 385 9.98 21.75 -8.93
CA ILE A 385 10.89 21.02 -9.80
C ILE A 385 10.75 21.61 -11.21
N LYS A 386 11.89 21.94 -11.83
CA LYS A 386 11.95 22.32 -13.24
C LYS A 386 12.79 21.33 -14.01
N TYR A 387 12.37 21.03 -15.23
CA TYR A 387 13.06 20.11 -16.11
C TYR A 387 12.66 20.33 -17.57
N LEU A 388 13.46 19.78 -18.49
CA LEU A 388 13.17 19.76 -19.91
C LEU A 388 12.91 18.33 -20.40
N THR A 389 11.93 18.17 -21.30
CA THR A 389 11.75 16.95 -22.10
C THR A 389 11.77 17.30 -23.60
N PRO A 390 11.97 16.33 -24.51
CA PRO A 390 11.74 16.54 -25.93
C PRO A 390 10.29 16.96 -26.21
N SER A 391 10.06 17.63 -27.34
CA SER A 391 8.70 17.84 -27.82
C SER A 391 8.09 16.52 -28.33
N TYR A 392 6.81 16.30 -28.03
CA TYR A 392 6.03 15.17 -28.53
C TYR A 392 5.20 15.59 -29.74
N ALA A 393 4.97 14.68 -30.69
CA ALA A 393 4.14 14.96 -31.87
C ALA A 393 2.67 15.26 -31.48
N GLN A 394 2.16 14.53 -30.49
CA GLN A 394 0.91 14.80 -29.78
C GLN A 394 1.24 14.72 -28.30
N TYR A 395 0.96 15.80 -27.56
CA TYR A 395 1.23 15.82 -26.13
C TYR A 395 0.22 14.93 -25.42
N GLU A 396 0.74 14.02 -24.61
CA GLU A 396 -0.02 13.17 -23.70
C GLU A 396 0.82 12.99 -22.45
N LEU A 397 0.20 13.16 -21.29
CA LEU A 397 0.83 12.93 -19.98
C LEU A 397 0.13 11.76 -19.31
N ILE A 398 0.93 10.75 -18.92
CA ILE A 398 0.49 9.71 -18.00
C ILE A 398 0.85 10.16 -16.59
N TYR A 399 -0.15 10.47 -15.76
CA TYR A 399 0.04 10.66 -14.33
C TYR A 399 -0.31 9.37 -13.60
N GLN A 400 0.69 8.75 -12.97
CA GLN A 400 0.49 7.51 -12.22
C GLN A 400 0.38 7.78 -10.71
N LYS A 401 -0.76 7.39 -10.12
CA LYS A 401 -1.07 7.54 -8.71
C LYS A 401 -0.23 6.60 -7.85
N GLN A 402 0.14 7.06 -6.65
CA GLN A 402 0.73 6.24 -5.60
C GLN A 402 -0.35 5.47 -4.81
N SER A 403 -0.11 4.19 -4.53
CA SER A 403 -0.91 3.39 -3.58
C SER A 403 -0.92 4.03 -2.18
N GLY A 404 -2.00 3.85 -1.42
CA GLY A 404 -2.12 4.35 -0.04
C GLY A 404 -2.46 5.84 0.09
N VAL A 405 -2.23 6.64 -0.96
CA VAL A 405 -2.71 8.03 -1.04
C VAL A 405 -4.21 8.06 -1.31
N LEU A 406 -4.99 8.78 -0.51
CA LEU A 406 -6.45 8.85 -0.64
C LEU A 406 -6.88 9.74 -1.81
N THR A 407 -6.35 10.96 -1.86
CA THR A 407 -6.62 11.91 -2.95
C THR A 407 -5.55 12.97 -2.98
N ASP A 408 -4.99 13.18 -4.18
CA ASP A 408 -4.23 14.38 -4.50
C ASP A 408 -5.10 15.32 -5.33
N GLN A 409 -4.84 16.63 -5.25
CA GLN A 409 -5.35 17.57 -6.25
C GLN A 409 -4.30 17.74 -7.35
N LEU A 410 -4.76 17.78 -8.61
CA LEU A 410 -3.89 17.94 -9.76
C LEU A 410 -4.44 19.02 -10.70
N GLU A 411 -3.57 19.98 -11.05
CA GLU A 411 -3.76 20.93 -12.14
C GLU A 411 -2.66 20.74 -13.18
N VAL A 412 -3.04 20.51 -14.45
CA VAL A 412 -2.09 20.39 -15.56
C VAL A 412 -2.43 21.40 -16.63
N SER A 413 -1.44 22.22 -17.00
CA SER A 413 -1.55 23.20 -18.09
C SER A 413 -0.48 22.94 -19.15
N TYR A 414 -0.88 22.89 -20.41
CA TYR A 414 0.01 22.74 -21.57
C TYR A 414 -0.16 23.93 -22.50
N LEU A 415 0.95 24.63 -22.79
CA LEU A 415 0.97 25.85 -23.62
C LEU A 415 -0.09 26.88 -23.18
N LYS A 416 -0.19 27.09 -21.85
CA LYS A 416 -1.16 27.98 -21.17
C LYS A 416 -2.65 27.57 -21.28
N LYS A 417 -2.95 26.40 -21.83
CA LYS A 417 -4.29 25.81 -21.79
C LYS A 417 -4.37 24.81 -20.65
N ASN A 418 -5.38 24.95 -19.79
CA ASN A 418 -5.67 23.93 -18.78
C ASN A 418 -6.14 22.64 -19.49
N LEU A 419 -5.42 21.54 -19.27
CA LEU A 419 -5.78 20.21 -19.77
C LEU A 419 -6.56 19.41 -18.72
N PHE A 420 -6.24 19.62 -17.44
CA PHE A 420 -6.88 18.93 -16.33
C PHE A 420 -6.88 19.79 -15.07
N ALA A 421 -7.95 19.70 -14.29
CA ALA A 421 -8.06 20.21 -12.94
C ALA A 421 -9.04 19.33 -12.15
N GLY A 422 -8.56 18.63 -11.12
CA GLY A 422 -9.41 17.75 -10.33
C GLY A 422 -8.65 16.83 -9.39
N LYS A 423 -9.40 15.87 -8.82
CA LYS A 423 -8.84 14.85 -7.94
C LYS A 423 -8.14 13.75 -8.72
N LEU A 424 -7.01 13.30 -8.19
CA LEU A 424 -6.31 12.11 -8.62
C LEU A 424 -6.65 10.96 -7.66
N THR A 425 -7.57 10.10 -8.07
CA THR A 425 -7.94 8.86 -7.33
C THR A 425 -7.49 7.59 -8.06
N THR A 426 -7.19 7.68 -9.35
CA THR A 426 -6.67 6.60 -10.21
C THR A 426 -5.58 7.16 -11.11
N ASP A 427 -4.90 6.31 -11.88
CA ASP A 427 -4.01 6.76 -12.95
C ASP A 427 -4.78 7.55 -14.01
N LEU A 428 -4.15 8.60 -14.54
CA LEU A 428 -4.76 9.49 -15.53
C LEU A 428 -3.93 9.57 -16.80
N VAL A 429 -4.63 9.59 -17.94
CA VAL A 429 -4.07 9.95 -19.25
C VAL A 429 -4.66 11.31 -19.65
N ILE A 430 -3.81 12.34 -19.73
CA ILE A 430 -4.20 13.74 -19.96
C ILE A 430 -3.73 14.17 -21.36
N ARG A 431 -4.64 14.75 -22.16
CA ARG A 431 -4.43 15.11 -23.58
C ARG A 431 -4.88 16.52 -23.91
#